data_AF-A0AAY5JYG3-F1
#
_entry.id   AF-A0AAY5JYG3-F1
#
_cell.length_a   1.000
_cell.length_b   1.000
_cell.length_c   1.000
_cell.angle_alpha   90.00
_cell.angle_beta   90.00
_cell.angle_gamma   90.00
#
_symmetry.space_group_name_H-M   'P 1'
#
loop_
_entity.id
_entity.type
_entity.pdbx_description
1 polymer ?
#
loop_
_entity_poly.entity_id
_entity_poly.type
_entity_poly.pdbx_seq_one_letter_code
_entity_poly.pdbx_strand_id
1 'polypeptide(L)'
;MFNSTPLSLVSRRSGTRPQYVPTQICSCTSVSKLVMAESDEINIMINYNGGFEKIDRKNSRYPYCIVWTPIPILTWLLPFIGHMGICTSAGVIRDFAGSYFVSEDNMAFGKPTKYWKLDVDKVCGGGSAAWDKAVHEASEEYKRRPHNLCCDNCHSHVALALNLMRYDNRSSWNMVNLCLQSLIHGKHVSCGAFLKTWLPFLMLTGALVTFILTLNLH
;
A
#
# COMPACT_ATOMS: atom_id res chain seq x y z
N MET A 1 62.33 -15.12 -1.04
CA MET A 1 61.56 -14.96 0.21
C MET A 1 62.42 -15.50 1.35
N PHE A 2 62.86 -14.62 2.24
CA PHE A 2 63.64 -14.96 3.42
C PHE A 2 62.75 -15.38 4.59
N ASN A 3 63.36 -16.17 5.46
CA ASN A 3 63.03 -16.55 6.84
C ASN A 3 62.15 -17.79 7.07
N SER A 4 62.66 -18.88 7.66
CA SER A 4 63.40 -19.13 8.93
C SER A 4 62.45 -19.49 10.08
N THR A 5 62.47 -20.77 10.42
CA THR A 5 61.90 -21.52 11.56
C THR A 5 62.78 -21.33 12.85
N PRO A 6 62.51 -21.96 14.02
CA PRO A 6 61.39 -21.81 14.97
C PRO A 6 61.83 -21.82 16.49
N LEU A 7 60.87 -22.04 17.41
CA LEU A 7 60.98 -22.41 18.85
C LEU A 7 61.41 -21.29 19.84
N SER A 8 60.94 -21.16 21.09
CA SER A 8 60.33 -22.11 22.06
C SER A 8 59.66 -21.43 23.28
N LEU A 9 58.72 -22.17 23.88
CA LEU A 9 58.21 -22.33 25.26
C LEU A 9 58.73 -21.49 26.46
N VAL A 10 57.80 -21.28 27.44
CA VAL A 10 57.89 -21.28 28.94
C VAL A 10 56.84 -20.28 29.51
N SER A 11 56.13 -20.39 30.65
CA SER A 11 55.61 -21.43 31.57
C SER A 11 54.92 -20.67 32.74
N ARG A 12 53.71 -21.13 33.16
CA ARG A 12 53.11 -21.10 34.53
C ARG A 12 52.96 -19.80 35.38
N ARG A 13 51.68 -19.52 35.74
CA ARG A 13 50.99 -19.71 37.06
C ARG A 13 50.33 -18.48 37.74
N SER A 14 49.04 -18.69 38.06
CA SER A 14 48.25 -18.33 39.27
C SER A 14 48.07 -16.88 39.75
N GLY A 15 46.83 -16.36 39.55
CA GLY A 15 45.85 -15.97 40.59
C GLY A 15 46.15 -14.84 41.58
N THR A 16 45.33 -13.77 41.54
CA THR A 16 44.52 -13.17 42.65
C THR A 16 43.80 -11.88 42.20
N ARG A 17 42.53 -11.68 42.57
CA ARG A 17 41.74 -10.41 42.54
C ARG A 17 41.81 -9.74 43.93
N PRO A 18 41.28 -8.52 44.15
CA PRO A 18 41.30 -7.28 43.36
C PRO A 18 41.79 -6.08 44.22
N GLN A 19 42.16 -4.95 43.61
CA GLN A 19 42.36 -3.68 44.32
C GLN A 19 41.63 -2.55 43.59
N TYR A 20 40.88 -1.76 44.36
CA TYR A 20 39.98 -0.69 43.92
C TYR A 20 40.55 0.66 44.34
N VAL A 21 40.87 1.56 43.40
CA VAL A 21 40.87 3.04 43.56
C VAL A 21 40.95 3.70 42.15
N PRO A 22 40.63 5.00 41.96
CA PRO A 22 39.31 5.55 41.72
C PRO A 22 39.12 6.12 40.30
N THR A 23 37.86 6.40 40.00
CA THR A 23 37.27 7.15 38.88
C THR A 23 38.12 8.34 38.38
N GLN A 24 38.49 8.31 37.10
CA GLN A 24 38.67 9.54 36.30
C GLN A 24 37.58 9.59 35.23
N ILE A 25 36.73 10.60 35.35
CA ILE A 25 35.70 10.98 34.38
C ILE A 25 36.44 11.53 33.16
N CYS A 26 36.44 10.78 32.06
CA CYS A 26 36.89 11.29 30.76
C CYS A 26 35.68 11.94 30.06
N SER A 27 35.79 13.24 29.82
CA SER A 27 34.72 14.13 29.36
C SER A 27 34.00 13.65 28.09
N CYS A 28 32.69 13.55 28.20
CA CYS A 28 31.76 13.17 27.15
C CYS A 28 31.65 14.28 26.09
N THR A 29 32.43 14.21 25.00
CA THR A 29 32.27 15.15 23.87
C THR A 29 32.21 14.48 22.49
N SER A 30 32.25 13.14 22.44
CA SER A 30 32.12 12.36 21.19
C SER A 30 30.79 11.61 21.04
N VAL A 31 30.08 11.36 22.14
CA VAL A 31 28.81 10.61 22.10
C VAL A 31 27.66 11.50 21.66
N SER A 32 27.65 12.77 22.09
CA SER A 32 26.61 13.73 21.73
C SER A 32 26.56 14.01 20.23
N LYS A 33 27.71 14.23 19.56
CA LYS A 33 27.73 14.48 18.10
C LYS A 33 27.23 13.29 17.27
N LEU A 34 27.52 12.05 17.68
CA LEU A 34 27.03 10.85 16.99
C LEU A 34 25.52 10.68 17.18
N VAL A 35 25.02 10.88 18.41
CA VAL A 35 23.58 10.83 18.71
C VAL A 35 22.81 11.94 18.01
N MET A 36 23.37 13.16 17.91
CA MET A 36 22.74 14.26 17.17
C MET A 36 22.63 13.93 15.67
N ALA A 37 23.71 13.43 15.04
CA ALA A 37 23.69 13.06 13.62
C ALA A 37 22.71 11.92 13.29
N GLU A 38 22.61 10.91 14.16
CA GLU A 38 21.63 9.82 14.02
C GLU A 38 20.19 10.33 14.20
N SER A 39 19.97 11.22 15.17
CA SER A 39 18.65 11.85 15.36
C SER A 39 18.26 12.79 14.21
N ASP A 40 19.22 13.49 13.62
CA ASP A 40 18.98 14.35 12.46
C ASP A 40 18.71 13.53 11.19
N GLU A 41 19.45 12.45 10.94
CA GLU A 41 19.15 11.51 9.85
C GLU A 41 17.79 10.84 10.03
N ILE A 42 17.43 10.42 11.25
CA ILE A 42 16.10 9.88 11.58
C ILE A 42 15.02 10.94 11.37
N ASN A 43 15.23 12.18 11.81
CA ASN A 43 14.28 13.29 11.61
C ASN A 43 14.16 13.68 10.13
N ILE A 44 15.25 13.60 9.36
CA ILE A 44 15.26 13.82 7.91
C ILE A 44 14.51 12.68 7.20
N MET A 45 14.73 11.42 7.57
CA MET A 45 13.99 10.27 7.04
C MET A 45 12.49 10.32 7.39
N ILE A 46 12.15 10.68 8.62
CA ILE A 46 10.76 10.87 9.07
C ILE A 46 10.10 12.03 8.33
N ASN A 47 10.80 13.15 8.09
CA ASN A 47 10.28 14.26 7.29
C ASN A 47 10.17 13.91 5.79
N TYR A 48 11.08 13.10 5.24
CA TYR A 48 11.01 12.66 3.86
C TYR A 48 9.79 11.75 3.63
N ASN A 49 9.48 10.86 4.59
CA ASN A 49 8.27 10.04 4.56
C ASN A 49 7.00 10.91 4.70
N GLY A 50 7.04 11.99 5.48
CA GLY A 50 5.91 12.91 5.64
C GLY A 50 5.56 13.77 4.41
N GLY A 51 6.52 14.03 3.53
CA GLY A 51 6.37 14.94 2.38
C GLY A 51 5.74 14.32 1.12
N PHE A 52 5.99 13.03 0.86
CA PHE A 52 5.52 12.32 -0.34
C PHE A 52 4.14 11.64 -0.17
N GLU A 53 3.59 11.63 1.04
CA GLU A 53 2.42 10.81 1.38
C GLU A 53 1.06 11.52 1.32
N LYS A 54 1.04 12.82 1.01
CA LYS A 54 -0.19 13.59 1.04
C LYS A 54 -1.02 13.31 -0.22
N ILE A 55 -2.20 12.73 -0.02
CA ILE A 55 -3.18 12.52 -1.08
C ILE A 55 -3.59 13.86 -1.67
N ASP A 56 -3.35 14.05 -2.96
CA ASP A 56 -3.80 15.21 -3.72
C ASP A 56 -5.03 14.85 -4.55
N ARG A 57 -6.20 15.10 -3.96
CA ARG A 57 -7.50 14.83 -4.57
C ARG A 57 -7.77 15.70 -5.79
N LYS A 58 -7.16 16.89 -5.89
CA LYS A 58 -7.39 17.81 -7.03
C LYS A 58 -6.76 17.24 -8.29
N ASN A 59 -5.54 16.73 -8.16
CA ASN A 59 -4.78 16.11 -9.23
C ASN A 59 -4.97 14.59 -9.33
N SER A 60 -5.93 14.03 -8.60
CA SER A 60 -6.19 12.58 -8.54
C SER A 60 -4.94 11.75 -8.22
N ARG A 61 -4.10 12.23 -7.28
CA ARG A 61 -2.90 11.51 -6.82
C ARG A 61 -3.17 10.84 -5.48
N TYR A 62 -3.04 9.52 -5.45
CA TYR A 62 -3.30 8.70 -4.27
C TYR A 62 -2.11 7.78 -3.98
N PRO A 63 -0.96 8.29 -3.47
CA PRO A 63 0.22 7.47 -3.15
C PRO A 63 -0.12 6.22 -2.35
N TYR A 64 0.36 5.06 -2.79
CA TYR A 64 0.18 3.75 -2.13
C TYR A 64 -1.28 3.37 -1.87
N CYS A 65 -2.22 3.87 -2.67
CA CYS A 65 -3.64 3.58 -2.49
C CYS A 65 -4.16 2.56 -3.50
N ILE A 66 -5.11 1.76 -3.05
CA ILE A 66 -6.13 1.18 -3.93
C ILE A 66 -7.25 2.19 -4.09
N VAL A 67 -7.67 2.44 -5.32
CA VAL A 67 -8.76 3.36 -5.65
C VAL A 67 -9.95 2.60 -6.22
N TRP A 68 -11.14 3.15 -6.05
CA TRP A 68 -12.38 2.51 -6.47
C TRP A 68 -13.36 3.53 -7.05
N THR A 69 -14.09 3.14 -8.10
CA THR A 69 -15.10 3.97 -8.77
C THR A 69 -16.35 3.13 -9.10
N PRO A 70 -17.57 3.70 -9.00
CA PRO A 70 -18.80 2.97 -9.28
C PRO A 70 -18.94 2.65 -10.77
N ILE A 71 -19.33 1.41 -11.08
CA ILE A 71 -19.69 0.96 -12.42
C ILE A 71 -21.18 1.30 -12.64
N PRO A 72 -21.55 2.05 -13.69
CA PRO A 72 -22.95 2.38 -13.98
C PRO A 72 -23.83 1.13 -14.02
N ILE A 73 -25.07 1.24 -13.51
CA ILE A 73 -26.06 0.16 -13.40
C ILE A 73 -25.66 -0.93 -12.39
N LEU A 74 -24.48 -1.53 -12.52
CA LEU A 74 -24.03 -2.62 -11.64
C LEU A 74 -23.90 -2.16 -10.18
N THR A 75 -23.20 -1.04 -9.95
CA THR A 75 -23.08 -0.49 -8.59
C THR A 75 -24.39 0.06 -8.06
N TRP A 76 -25.33 0.43 -8.93
CA TRP A 76 -26.66 0.88 -8.49
C TRP A 76 -27.46 -0.27 -7.87
N LEU A 77 -27.23 -1.50 -8.30
CA LEU A 77 -27.84 -2.69 -7.71
C LEU A 77 -27.02 -3.22 -6.52
N LEU A 78 -25.69 -3.14 -6.60
CA LEU A 78 -24.75 -3.68 -5.63
C LEU A 78 -23.69 -2.62 -5.27
N PRO A 79 -23.93 -1.74 -4.27
CA PRO A 79 -23.11 -0.54 -4.02
C PRO A 79 -21.68 -0.82 -3.53
N PHE A 80 -21.37 -2.07 -3.22
CA PHE A 80 -20.03 -2.55 -2.86
C PHE A 80 -19.24 -3.09 -4.06
N ILE A 81 -19.91 -3.42 -5.18
CA ILE A 81 -19.25 -3.85 -6.42
C ILE A 81 -18.95 -2.63 -7.28
N GLY A 82 -17.72 -2.52 -7.75
CA GLY A 82 -17.28 -1.47 -8.65
C GLY A 82 -15.89 -1.74 -9.18
N HIS A 83 -15.34 -0.74 -9.86
CA HIS A 83 -14.07 -0.84 -10.56
C HIS A 83 -12.91 -0.40 -9.68
N MET A 84 -11.79 -1.11 -9.76
CA MET A 84 -10.65 -0.93 -8.87
C MET A 84 -9.37 -0.60 -9.65
N GLY A 85 -8.50 0.20 -9.04
CA GLY A 85 -7.15 0.43 -9.54
C GLY A 85 -6.16 0.48 -8.38
N ILE A 86 -4.88 0.34 -8.69
CA ILE A 86 -3.77 0.49 -7.73
C ILE A 86 -2.91 1.67 -8.14
N CYS A 87 -2.43 2.43 -7.16
CA CYS A 87 -1.63 3.62 -7.41
C CYS A 87 -0.15 3.37 -7.16
N THR A 88 0.72 4.04 -7.92
CA THR A 88 2.16 4.07 -7.67
C THR A 88 2.50 4.86 -6.40
N SER A 89 3.78 4.88 -6.02
CA SER A 89 4.34 5.74 -4.98
C SER A 89 4.10 7.23 -5.25
N ALA A 90 4.12 7.65 -6.52
CA ALA A 90 3.77 9.00 -6.95
C ALA A 90 2.24 9.27 -6.97
N GLY A 91 1.42 8.25 -6.69
CA GLY A 91 -0.02 8.34 -6.70
C GLY A 91 -0.67 8.29 -8.08
N VAL A 92 0.07 7.88 -9.12
CA VAL A 92 -0.46 7.65 -10.48
C VAL A 92 -1.31 6.40 -10.47
N ILE A 93 -2.54 6.50 -10.99
CA ILE A 93 -3.51 5.39 -10.98
C ILE A 93 -3.19 4.44 -12.13
N ARG A 94 -3.17 3.13 -11.85
CA ARG A 94 -3.15 2.03 -12.83
C ARG A 94 -4.39 1.17 -12.65
N ASP A 95 -5.23 1.10 -13.68
CA ASP A 95 -6.42 0.25 -13.69
C ASP A 95 -6.58 -0.50 -15.00
N PHE A 96 -6.93 -1.79 -14.90
CA PHE A 96 -7.25 -2.61 -16.06
C PHE A 96 -8.64 -2.25 -16.59
N ALA A 97 -8.70 -1.30 -17.52
CA ALA A 97 -9.92 -0.66 -17.99
C ALA A 97 -10.64 -1.42 -19.14
N GLY A 98 -10.00 -2.43 -19.70
CA GLY A 98 -10.57 -3.27 -20.77
C GLY A 98 -9.54 -4.25 -21.32
N SER A 99 -9.97 -5.13 -22.24
CA SER A 99 -9.08 -6.17 -22.81
C SER A 99 -7.80 -5.54 -23.34
N TYR A 100 -6.65 -6.05 -22.90
CA TYR A 100 -5.33 -5.59 -23.32
C TYR A 100 -5.02 -4.11 -22.98
N PHE A 101 -5.81 -3.48 -22.12
CA PHE A 101 -5.69 -2.05 -21.83
C PHE A 101 -5.65 -1.77 -20.32
N VAL A 102 -4.48 -1.36 -19.85
CA VAL A 102 -4.30 -0.77 -18.52
C VAL A 102 -4.18 0.74 -18.71
N SER A 103 -5.15 1.47 -18.16
CA SER A 103 -5.18 2.91 -18.19
C SER A 103 -4.21 3.51 -17.17
N GLU A 104 -3.78 4.74 -17.46
CA GLU A 104 -2.97 5.56 -16.58
C GLU A 104 -3.75 6.83 -16.24
N ASP A 105 -3.88 7.14 -14.95
CA ASP A 105 -4.60 8.28 -14.36
C ASP A 105 -6.11 8.39 -14.59
N ASN A 106 -6.62 7.85 -15.69
CA ASN A 106 -8.02 7.94 -16.07
C ASN A 106 -8.70 6.59 -15.88
N MET A 107 -9.33 6.39 -14.72
CA MET A 107 -10.10 5.18 -14.46
C MET A 107 -11.24 5.02 -15.47
N ALA A 108 -11.53 3.77 -15.85
CA ALA A 108 -12.53 3.41 -16.85
C ALA A 108 -13.92 4.05 -16.66
N PHE A 109 -14.37 4.21 -15.41
CA PHE A 109 -15.71 4.75 -15.07
C PHE A 109 -15.65 6.14 -14.40
N GLY A 110 -14.56 6.87 -14.66
CA GLY A 110 -14.32 8.21 -14.13
C GLY A 110 -13.64 8.22 -12.77
N LYS A 111 -13.41 9.42 -12.24
CA LYS A 111 -12.57 9.66 -11.05
C LYS A 111 -12.94 8.76 -9.85
N PRO A 112 -11.94 8.33 -9.05
CA PRO A 112 -12.17 7.56 -7.83
C PRO A 112 -13.21 8.20 -6.91
N THR A 113 -14.13 7.40 -6.37
CA THR A 113 -15.04 7.83 -5.30
C THR A 113 -14.59 7.34 -3.93
N LYS A 114 -13.81 6.25 -3.88
CA LYS A 114 -13.20 5.72 -2.66
C LYS A 114 -11.71 5.44 -2.88
N TYR A 115 -10.96 5.47 -1.78
CA TYR A 115 -9.57 5.06 -1.73
C TYR A 115 -9.27 4.31 -0.43
N TRP A 116 -8.33 3.39 -0.48
CA TRP A 116 -7.79 2.66 0.65
C TRP A 116 -6.27 2.78 0.61
N LYS A 117 -5.70 3.57 1.54
CA LYS A 117 -4.25 3.74 1.68
C LYS A 117 -3.67 2.48 2.34
N LEU A 118 -2.72 1.87 1.67
CA LEU A 118 -1.96 0.74 2.15
C LEU A 118 -0.66 1.21 2.81
N ASP A 119 -0.10 0.35 3.65
CA ASP A 119 1.10 0.61 4.42
C ASP A 119 2.31 0.04 3.67
N VAL A 120 3.17 0.93 3.15
CA VAL A 120 4.32 0.54 2.33
C VAL A 120 5.33 -0.33 3.09
N ASP A 121 5.36 -0.24 4.42
CA ASP A 121 6.26 -1.04 5.26
C ASP A 121 5.86 -2.53 5.27
N LYS A 122 4.66 -2.86 4.80
CA LYS A 122 4.18 -4.24 4.64
C LYS A 122 4.61 -4.89 3.33
N VAL A 123 5.34 -4.19 2.46
CA VAL A 123 5.92 -4.76 1.24
C VAL A 123 7.14 -5.60 1.58
N CYS A 124 7.18 -6.84 1.10
CA CYS A 124 8.34 -7.70 1.31
C CYS A 124 9.55 -7.15 0.54
N GLY A 125 10.68 -6.95 1.23
CA GLY A 125 11.86 -6.29 0.66
C GLY A 125 11.83 -4.76 0.78
N GLY A 126 10.71 -4.20 1.27
CA GLY A 126 10.58 -2.80 1.66
C GLY A 126 10.54 -1.80 0.51
N GLY A 127 9.82 -0.71 0.75
CA GLY A 127 10.00 0.55 0.04
C GLY A 127 9.25 0.72 -1.28
N SER A 128 9.22 1.98 -1.71
CA SER A 128 8.49 2.47 -2.88
C SER A 128 8.92 1.82 -4.19
N ALA A 129 10.20 1.46 -4.32
CA ALA A 129 10.73 0.84 -5.53
C ALA A 129 10.15 -0.57 -5.76
N ALA A 130 10.05 -1.38 -4.70
CA ALA A 130 9.46 -2.71 -4.78
C ALA A 130 7.95 -2.63 -5.08
N TRP A 131 7.27 -1.67 -4.45
CA TRP A 131 5.86 -1.36 -4.73
C TRP A 131 5.63 -1.01 -6.21
N ASP A 132 6.37 -0.03 -6.73
CA ASP A 132 6.19 0.46 -8.10
C ASP A 132 6.57 -0.59 -9.14
N LYS A 133 7.61 -1.38 -8.88
CA LYS A 133 7.98 -2.51 -9.74
C LYS A 133 6.85 -3.53 -9.85
N ALA A 134 6.24 -3.92 -8.73
CA ALA A 134 5.13 -4.87 -8.73
C ALA A 134 3.87 -4.31 -9.41
N VAL A 135 3.54 -3.02 -9.20
CA VAL A 135 2.45 -2.34 -9.91
C VAL A 135 2.70 -2.32 -11.42
N HIS A 136 3.94 -2.03 -11.83
CA HIS A 136 4.33 -2.03 -13.24
C HIS A 136 4.25 -3.42 -13.86
N GLU A 137 4.84 -4.43 -13.22
CA GLU A 137 4.82 -5.82 -13.70
C GLU A 137 3.40 -6.37 -13.82
N ALA A 138 2.52 -6.12 -12.84
CA ALA A 138 1.12 -6.49 -12.94
C ALA A 138 0.42 -5.79 -14.11
N SER A 139 0.75 -4.52 -14.36
CA SER A 139 0.21 -3.76 -15.50
C SER A 139 0.67 -4.33 -16.84
N GLU A 140 1.95 -4.70 -16.97
CA GLU A 140 2.47 -5.33 -18.19
C GLU A 140 1.87 -6.71 -18.46
N GLU A 141 1.63 -7.50 -17.41
CA GLU A 141 0.94 -8.78 -17.52
C GLU A 141 -0.50 -8.59 -18.03
N TYR A 142 -1.24 -7.65 -17.45
CA TYR A 142 -2.64 -7.41 -17.82
C TYR A 142 -2.83 -6.71 -19.17
N LYS A 143 -1.82 -6.01 -19.69
CA LYS A 143 -1.80 -5.55 -21.10
C LYS A 143 -1.84 -6.71 -22.11
N ARG A 144 -1.50 -7.93 -21.70
CA ARG A 144 -1.52 -9.11 -22.57
C ARG A 144 -2.76 -9.99 -22.36
N ARG A 145 -3.68 -9.62 -21.47
CA ARG A 145 -4.83 -10.47 -21.08
C ARG A 145 -6.16 -9.98 -21.66
N PRO A 146 -7.03 -10.89 -22.11
CA PRO A 146 -8.42 -10.55 -22.42
C PRO A 146 -9.17 -10.20 -21.13
N HIS A 147 -9.98 -9.14 -21.14
CA HIS A 147 -10.75 -8.71 -19.98
C HIS A 147 -12.05 -9.50 -19.87
N ASN A 148 -12.26 -10.16 -18.73
CA ASN A 148 -13.53 -10.82 -18.43
C ASN A 148 -14.16 -10.18 -17.18
N LEU A 149 -15.37 -9.64 -17.33
CA LEU A 149 -16.04 -8.76 -16.36
C LEU A 149 -16.08 -9.32 -14.92
N CYS A 150 -16.18 -10.64 -14.76
CA CYS A 150 -16.34 -11.28 -13.45
C CYS A 150 -15.15 -12.12 -12.95
N CYS A 151 -14.20 -12.54 -13.81
CA CYS A 151 -13.20 -13.56 -13.42
C CYS A 151 -11.73 -13.16 -13.67
N ASP A 152 -11.47 -12.33 -14.68
CA ASP A 152 -10.14 -11.76 -14.94
C ASP A 152 -10.31 -10.27 -15.23
N ASN A 153 -10.49 -9.53 -14.13
CA ASN A 153 -10.89 -8.14 -14.17
C ASN A 153 -9.92 -7.26 -13.37
N CYS A 154 -10.33 -6.02 -13.14
CA CYS A 154 -9.57 -5.03 -12.40
C CYS A 154 -9.17 -5.44 -10.98
N HIS A 155 -9.95 -6.27 -10.28
CA HIS A 155 -9.58 -6.77 -8.96
C HIS A 155 -8.47 -7.82 -9.06
N SER A 156 -8.47 -8.65 -10.10
CA SER A 156 -7.40 -9.61 -10.35
C SER A 156 -6.07 -8.93 -10.68
N HIS A 157 -6.12 -7.82 -11.43
CA HIS A 157 -4.95 -6.95 -11.69
C HIS A 157 -4.34 -6.40 -10.40
N VAL A 158 -5.17 -5.83 -9.51
CA VAL A 158 -4.72 -5.32 -8.21
C VAL A 158 -4.22 -6.45 -7.31
N ALA A 159 -4.90 -7.61 -7.31
CA ALA A 159 -4.47 -8.78 -6.55
C ALA A 159 -3.09 -9.27 -7.01
N LEU A 160 -2.84 -9.31 -8.31
CA LEU A 160 -1.55 -9.69 -8.86
C LEU A 160 -0.45 -8.73 -8.37
N ALA A 161 -0.69 -7.41 -8.41
CA ALA A 161 0.27 -6.43 -7.89
C ALA A 161 0.60 -6.70 -6.41
N LEU A 162 -0.41 -6.89 -5.55
CA LEU A 162 -0.21 -7.20 -4.13
C LEU A 162 0.54 -8.53 -3.90
N ASN A 163 0.28 -9.53 -4.75
CA ASN A 163 0.96 -10.82 -4.68
C ASN A 163 2.43 -10.72 -5.11
N LEU A 164 2.74 -9.96 -6.17
CA LEU A 164 4.10 -9.72 -6.66
C LEU A 164 4.96 -9.01 -5.61
N MET A 165 4.41 -8.01 -4.91
CA MET A 165 5.10 -7.31 -3.82
C MET A 165 5.04 -8.06 -2.47
N ARG A 166 4.39 -9.24 -2.44
CA ARG A 166 4.12 -10.04 -1.24
C ARG A 166 3.60 -9.20 -0.05
N TYR A 167 2.63 -8.33 -0.33
CA TYR A 167 2.11 -7.40 0.65
C TYR A 167 1.54 -8.13 1.88
N ASP A 168 1.92 -7.68 3.08
CA ASP A 168 1.57 -8.29 4.37
C ASP A 168 2.07 -9.74 4.50
N ASN A 169 3.21 -10.05 3.86
CA ASN A 169 3.80 -11.40 3.76
C ASN A 169 2.88 -12.44 3.08
N ARG A 170 1.91 -11.99 2.26
CA ARG A 170 0.96 -12.87 1.55
C ARG A 170 1.18 -12.85 0.05
N SER A 171 0.92 -13.98 -0.59
CA SER A 171 0.90 -14.13 -2.06
C SER A 171 -0.41 -14.75 -2.57
N SER A 172 -1.48 -14.64 -1.77
CA SER A 172 -2.81 -15.22 -2.03
C SER A 172 -3.93 -14.16 -2.02
N TRP A 173 -3.58 -12.89 -2.29
CA TRP A 173 -4.56 -11.85 -2.61
C TRP A 173 -5.40 -12.27 -3.81
N ASN A 174 -6.70 -12.03 -3.74
CA ASN A 174 -7.68 -12.39 -4.75
C ASN A 174 -8.83 -11.37 -4.76
N MET A 175 -9.76 -11.52 -5.70
CA MET A 175 -10.83 -10.54 -5.87
C MET A 175 -11.74 -10.43 -4.63
N VAL A 176 -12.01 -11.54 -3.96
CA VAL A 176 -12.94 -11.58 -2.81
C VAL A 176 -12.34 -10.86 -1.61
N ASN A 177 -11.09 -11.18 -1.26
CA ASN A 177 -10.44 -10.52 -0.13
C ASN A 177 -10.21 -9.03 -0.41
N LEU A 178 -9.88 -8.63 -1.64
CA LEU A 178 -9.78 -7.22 -2.02
C LEU A 178 -11.11 -6.49 -1.93
N CYS A 179 -12.20 -7.09 -2.42
CA CYS A 179 -13.53 -6.49 -2.34
C CYS A 179 -13.95 -6.25 -0.89
N LEU A 180 -13.79 -7.26 -0.03
CA LEU A 180 -14.11 -7.16 1.40
C LEU A 180 -13.21 -6.14 2.12
N GLN A 181 -11.90 -6.18 1.90
CA GLN A 181 -10.96 -5.27 2.55
C GLN A 181 -11.17 -3.83 2.09
N SER A 182 -11.43 -3.60 0.81
CA SER A 182 -11.76 -2.27 0.26
C SER A 182 -13.10 -1.75 0.76
N LEU A 183 -14.08 -2.62 0.99
CA LEU A 183 -15.35 -2.25 1.62
C LEU A 183 -15.16 -1.78 3.07
N ILE A 184 -14.32 -2.47 3.84
CA ILE A 184 -14.09 -2.18 5.27
C ILE A 184 -13.19 -0.95 5.45
N HIS A 185 -12.12 -0.84 4.66
CA HIS A 185 -11.09 0.19 4.86
C HIS A 185 -11.20 1.38 3.90
N GLY A 186 -12.09 1.30 2.91
CA GLY A 186 -12.29 2.34 1.91
C GLY A 186 -12.84 3.64 2.51
N LYS A 187 -12.19 4.76 2.20
CA LYS A 187 -12.62 6.11 2.56
C LYS A 187 -13.14 6.83 1.32
N HIS A 188 -14.27 7.53 1.45
CA HIS A 188 -14.79 8.35 0.36
C HIS A 188 -13.91 9.58 0.13
N VAL A 189 -13.68 9.96 -1.13
CA VAL A 189 -12.86 11.14 -1.47
C VAL A 189 -13.54 12.46 -1.08
N SER A 190 -14.87 12.48 -1.04
CA SER A 190 -15.71 13.63 -0.69
C SER A 190 -17.16 13.22 -0.38
N CYS A 191 -17.97 14.15 0.13
CA CYS A 191 -19.41 13.95 0.30
C CYS A 191 -20.12 13.69 -1.05
N GLY A 192 -19.73 14.42 -2.11
CA GLY A 192 -20.27 14.17 -3.46
C GLY A 192 -19.96 12.76 -3.97
N ALA A 193 -18.80 12.21 -3.65
CA ALA A 193 -18.43 10.84 -3.97
C ALA A 193 -19.22 9.79 -3.17
N PHE A 194 -19.53 10.09 -1.91
CA PHE A 194 -20.45 9.29 -1.10
C PHE A 194 -21.84 9.24 -1.75
N LEU A 195 -22.42 10.40 -2.07
CA LEU A 195 -23.73 10.47 -2.73
C LEU A 195 -23.71 9.76 -4.09
N LYS A 196 -22.69 9.98 -4.92
CA LYS A 196 -22.55 9.29 -6.22
C LYS A 196 -22.53 7.76 -6.08
N THR A 197 -22.00 7.25 -4.97
CA THR A 197 -21.88 5.80 -4.72
C THR A 197 -23.20 5.20 -4.22
N TRP A 198 -23.87 5.87 -3.27
CA TRP A 198 -25.01 5.27 -2.54
C TRP A 198 -26.39 5.74 -3.02
N LEU A 199 -26.50 6.96 -3.54
CA LEU A 199 -27.81 7.56 -3.88
C LEU A 199 -28.58 6.74 -4.92
N PRO A 200 -27.98 6.25 -6.03
CA PRO A 200 -28.72 5.45 -7.01
C PRO A 200 -29.33 4.17 -6.41
N PHE A 201 -28.57 3.46 -5.58
CA PHE A 201 -29.05 2.26 -4.89
C PHE A 201 -30.23 2.59 -3.97
N LEU A 202 -30.08 3.62 -3.13
CA LEU A 202 -31.13 4.04 -2.19
C LEU A 202 -32.41 4.46 -2.91
N MET A 203 -32.30 5.17 -4.04
CA MET A 203 -33.45 5.56 -4.85
C MET A 203 -34.17 4.36 -5.46
N LEU A 204 -33.42 3.41 -6.04
CA LEU A 204 -34.00 2.19 -6.62
C LEU A 204 -34.69 1.33 -5.56
N THR A 205 -34.03 1.12 -4.41
CA THR A 205 -34.63 0.36 -3.30
C THR A 205 -35.84 1.07 -2.72
N GLY A 206 -35.80 2.41 -2.59
CA GLY A 206 -36.91 3.21 -2.10
C GLY A 206 -38.13 3.09 -3.01
N ALA A 207 -37.95 3.26 -4.32
CA ALA A 207 -39.02 3.12 -5.31
C ALA A 207 -39.63 1.71 -5.32
N LEU A 208 -38.79 0.67 -5.26
CA LEU A 208 -39.24 -0.72 -5.20
C LEU A 208 -40.05 -1.00 -3.94
N VAL A 209 -39.57 -0.57 -2.77
CA VAL A 209 -40.27 -0.72 -1.49
C VAL A 209 -41.60 0.03 -1.52
N THR A 210 -41.64 1.28 -2.00
CA THR A 210 -42.89 2.03 -2.14
C THR A 210 -43.88 1.32 -3.05
N PHE A 211 -43.44 0.86 -4.22
CA PHE A 211 -44.28 0.12 -5.16
C PHE A 211 -44.89 -1.14 -4.51
N ILE A 212 -44.07 -1.95 -3.86
CA ILE A 212 -44.53 -3.15 -3.13
C ILE A 212 -45.55 -2.77 -2.06
N LEU A 213 -45.27 -1.75 -1.26
CA LEU A 213 -46.20 -1.30 -0.21
C LEU A 213 -47.53 -0.83 -0.81
N THR A 214 -47.52 -0.06 -1.90
CA THR A 214 -48.77 0.38 -2.55
C THR A 214 -49.61 -0.76 -3.10
N LEU A 215 -48.99 -1.84 -3.58
CA LEU A 215 -49.71 -3.03 -4.06
C LEU A 215 -50.26 -3.92 -2.93
N ASN A 216 -49.64 -3.89 -1.75
CA ASN A 216 -50.08 -4.71 -0.61
C ASN A 216 -51.05 -3.97 0.32
N LEU A 217 -51.16 -2.64 0.20
CA LEU A 217 -52.08 -1.81 0.97
C LEU A 217 -53.42 -1.55 0.25
N HIS A 218 -53.58 -2.07 -0.97
CA HIS A 218 -54.78 -1.97 -1.79
C HIS A 218 -55.32 -3.37 -2.11
#